data_AF-A0A917I474-F1
#
_entry.id   AF-A0A917I474-F1
#
_cell.length_a   1.000
_cell.length_b   1.000
_cell.length_c   1.000
_cell.angle_alpha   90.00
_cell.angle_beta   90.00
_cell.angle_gamma   90.00
#
_symmetry.space_group_name_H-M   'P 1'
#
loop_
_entity.id
_entity.type
_entity.pdbx_description
1 polymer ?
#
loop_
_entity_poly.entity_id
_entity_poly.type
_entity_poly.pdbx_seq_one_letter_code
_entity_poly.pdbx_strand_id
1 'polypeptide(L)' 'MDTDLRQRVEADLPVKVTCIAKATETSRNHLYDAIKKGEIRSVRVGRTIRIPAAEARRLLGWEVAA' A
#
# COMPACT_ATOMS: atom_id res chain seq x y z
N MET A 1 0.82 16.25 3.67
CA MET A 1 1.62 16.10 2.45
C MET A 1 1.99 14.63 2.29
N ASP A 2 1.13 13.84 1.62
CA ASP A 2 1.43 12.45 1.21
C ASP A 2 2.21 12.50 -0.11
N THR A 3 3.33 13.24 -0.12
CA THR A 3 3.82 13.84 -1.37
C THR A 3 4.48 12.86 -2.32
N ASP A 4 4.76 11.60 -1.97
CA ASP A 4 5.37 10.73 -2.97
C ASP A 4 5.03 9.24 -2.84
N LEU A 5 3.74 8.92 -2.93
CA LEU A 5 3.31 7.53 -3.11
C LEU A 5 4.02 6.91 -4.33
N ARG A 6 4.11 7.65 -5.44
CA ARG A 6 4.75 7.19 -6.67
C ARG A 6 6.26 6.99 -6.51
N GLN A 7 7.07 7.97 -6.10
CA GLN A 7 8.51 7.75 -5.89
C GLN A 7 8.77 6.60 -4.93
N ARG A 8 7.98 6.46 -3.85
CA ARG A 8 8.22 5.39 -2.89
C ARG A 8 7.96 4.02 -3.51
N VAL A 9 6.89 3.88 -4.28
CA VAL A 9 6.59 2.64 -4.99
C VAL A 9 7.64 2.36 -6.08
N GLU A 10 8.11 3.38 -6.79
CA GLU A 10 9.18 3.25 -7.80
C GLU A 10 10.53 2.88 -7.16
N ALA A 11 10.86 3.46 -6.00
CA ALA A 11 12.06 3.14 -5.21
C ALA A 11 11.96 1.83 -4.40
N ASP A 12 10.93 1.01 -4.64
CA ASP A 12 10.66 -0.25 -3.95
C ASP A 12 10.52 -0.14 -2.42
N LEU A 13 10.08 1.02 -1.93
CA LEU A 13 9.91 1.30 -0.51
C LEU A 13 8.48 1.03 -0.03
N PRO A 14 8.30 0.51 1.18
CA PRO A 14 6.97 0.29 1.75
C PRO A 14 6.25 1.62 2.02
N VAL A 15 4.93 1.60 1.80
CA VAL A 15 4.05 2.78 1.87
C VAL A 15 2.97 2.62 2.93
N LYS A 16 2.43 3.73 3.44
CA LYS A 16 1.37 3.68 4.46
C LYS A 16 0.05 3.26 3.83
N VAL A 17 -0.76 2.53 4.60
CA VAL A 17 -2.15 2.17 4.22
C VAL A 17 -2.97 3.41 3.87
N THR A 18 -2.74 4.53 4.56
CA THR A 18 -3.42 5.80 4.29
C THR A 18 -3.13 6.38 2.91
N CYS A 19 -1.93 6.17 2.36
CA CYS A 19 -1.58 6.64 1.02
C CYS A 19 -2.35 5.83 -0.04
N ILE A 20 -2.40 4.51 0.13
CA ILE A 20 -3.16 3.61 -0.75
C ILE A 20 -4.65 3.92 -0.70
N ALA A 21 -5.23 4.06 0.50
CA ALA A 21 -6.63 4.42 0.68
C ALA A 21 -7.04 5.68 -0.10
N LYS A 22 -6.18 6.70 -0.09
CA LYS A 22 -6.42 7.95 -0.83
C LYS A 22 -6.30 7.75 -2.34
N ALA A 23 -5.34 6.96 -2.79
CA ALA A 23 -5.09 6.73 -4.21
C ALA A 23 -6.12 5.80 -4.86
N THR A 24 -6.69 4.85 -4.11
CA THR A 24 -7.70 3.90 -4.60
C THR A 24 -9.12 4.29 -4.21
N GLU A 25 -9.31 5.49 -3.63
CA GLU A 25 -10.59 5.99 -3.10
C GLU A 25 -11.30 4.97 -2.18
N THR A 26 -10.53 4.12 -1.50
CA THR A 26 -11.03 3.02 -0.68
C THR A 26 -10.98 3.38 0.79
N SER A 27 -11.95 2.88 1.56
CA SER A 27 -11.94 3.05 3.02
C SER A 27 -10.68 2.44 3.66
N ARG A 28 -10.04 3.21 4.54
CA ARG A 28 -8.91 2.72 5.35
C ARG A 28 -9.27 1.47 6.15
N ASN A 29 -10.48 1.41 6.69
CA ASN A 29 -10.94 0.27 7.49
C ASN A 29 -11.03 -0.99 6.65
N HIS A 30 -11.54 -0.86 5.42
CA HIS A 30 -11.59 -1.98 4.48
C HIS A 30 -10.20 -2.54 4.18
N LEU A 31 -9.21 -1.67 3.95
CA LEU A 31 -7.83 -2.10 3.74
C LEU A 31 -7.22 -2.77 4.98
N TYR A 32 -7.47 -2.25 6.18
CA TYR A 32 -7.00 -2.89 7.42
C TYR A 32 -7.67 -4.25 7.66
N ASP A 33 -8.95 -4.39 7.33
CA ASP A 33 -9.67 -5.66 7.43
C ASP A 33 -9.12 -6.67 6.41
N ALA A 34 -8.88 -6.27 5.17
CA ALA A 34 -8.26 -7.11 4.14
C ALA A 34 -6.84 -7.55 4.55
N ILE A 35 -6.05 -6.66 5.18
CA ILE A 35 -4.75 -7.01 5.77
C ILE A 35 -4.92 -8.04 6.89
N LYS A 36 -5.89 -7.84 7.79
CA LYS A 36 -6.15 -8.76 8.91
C LYS A 36 -6.60 -10.14 8.43
N LYS A 37 -7.34 -10.21 7.34
CA LYS A 37 -7.77 -11.45 6.67
C LYS A 37 -6.67 -12.13 5.87
N GLY A 38 -5.53 -11.47 5.66
CA GLY A 38 -4.41 -11.98 4.85
C GLY A 38 -4.60 -11.82 3.34
N GLU A 39 -5.63 -11.10 2.90
CA GLU A 39 -5.89 -10.81 1.48
C GLU A 39 -4.86 -9.81 0.90
N ILE A 40 -4.44 -8.86 1.74
CA ILE A 40 -3.41 -7.87 1.41
C ILE A 40 -2.16 -8.14 2.25
N ARG A 41 -1.03 -8.36 1.57
CA ARG A 41 0.26 -8.51 2.24
C ARG A 41 0.69 -7.18 2.88
N SER A 42 1.16 -7.26 4.11
CA SER A 42 1.65 -6.10 4.86
C SER A 42 2.90 -6.43 5.66
N VAL A 43 3.69 -5.40 5.96
CA VAL A 43 4.86 -5.47 6.83
C VAL A 43 4.73 -4.45 7.96
N ARG A 44 5.16 -4.82 9.16
CA ARG A 44 5.23 -3.89 10.30
C ARG A 44 6.61 -3.26 10.34
N VAL A 45 6.66 -1.94 10.21
CA VAL A 45 7.90 -1.15 10.34
C VAL A 45 7.77 -0.26 11.57
N GLY A 46 8.47 -0.63 12.64
CA GLY A 46 8.29 -0.05 13.96
C GLY A 46 6.85 -0.29 14.46
N ARG A 47 6.13 0.79 14.81
CA ARG A 47 4.74 0.73 15.30
C ARG A 47 3.70 0.80 14.19
N THR A 48 4.11 0.95 12.93
CA THR A 48 3.19 1.23 11.81
C THR A 48 3.10 0.04 10.85
N ILE A 49 1.87 -0.28 10.42
CA ILE A 49 1.62 -1.23 9.33
C ILE A 49 1.83 -0.51 8.00
N ARG A 50 2.60 -1.13 7.11
CA ARG A 50 2.90 -0.63 5.76
C ARG A 50 2.65 -1.71 4.74
N ILE A 51 2.30 -1.29 3.53
CA ILE A 51 2.10 -2.15 2.38
C ILE A 51 3.43 -2.16 1.59
N PRO A 52 4.03 -3.33 1.33
CA PRO A 52 5.21 -3.45 0.47
C PRO A 52 4.98 -2.87 -0.92
N ALA A 53 6.03 -2.37 -1.59
CA ALA A 53 5.90 -1.76 -2.90
C ALA A 53 5.29 -2.70 -3.95
N ALA A 54 5.66 -3.97 -3.97
CA ALA A 54 5.08 -4.97 -4.87
C ALA A 54 3.54 -5.10 -4.70
N GLU A 55 3.07 -5.16 -3.45
CA GLU A 55 1.63 -5.24 -3.16
C GLU A 55 0.93 -3.89 -3.46
N ALA A 56 1.62 -2.78 -3.21
CA ALA A 56 1.13 -1.44 -3.56
C ALA A 56 0.92 -1.30 -5.07
N ARG A 57 1.86 -1.76 -5.91
CA ARG A 57 1.72 -1.76 -7.38
C ARG A 57 0.48 -2.52 -7.82
N ARG A 58 0.26 -3.72 -7.26
CA ARG A 58 -0.94 -4.54 -7.50
C ARG A 58 -2.23 -3.80 -7.13
N LEU A 59 -2.28 -3.21 -5.94
CA LEU A 59 -3.47 -2.47 -5.47
C LEU A 59 -3.75 -1.20 -6.27
N LEU A 60 -2.70 -0.56 -6.80
CA LEU A 60 -2.82 0.65 -7.63
C LEU A 60 -3.09 0.33 -9.11
N GLY A 61 -3.13 -0.94 -9.50
CA GLY A 61 -3.25 -1.36 -10.90
C GLY A 61 -2.04 -0.99 -11.74
N TRP A 62 -0.89 -0.73 -11.11
CA TRP A 62 0.38 -0.44 -11.81
C TRP A 62 1.12 -1.74 -12.13
N GLU A 63 0.38 -2.79 -12.51
CA GLU A 63 0.99 -4.02 -12.97
C GLU A 63 1.89 -3.67 -14.16
N VAL A 64 3.20 -3.73 -13.91
CA VAL A 64 4.18 -3.85 -14.98
C VAL A 64 3.90 -5.24 -15.53
N ALA A 65 3.19 -5.30 -16.65
CA ALA A 65 3.29 -6.42 -17.55
C ALA A 65 4.79 -6.62 -17.80
N ALA A 66 5.34 -7.67 -17.19
CA ALA A 66 6.69 -8.15 -17.48
C ALA A 66 6.73 -8.64 -18.94
#